data_AF-A0A1H7RG18-F1
#
_entry.id   AF-A0A1H7RG18-F1
#
_cell.length_a   1.000
_cell.length_b   1.000
_cell.length_c   1.000
_cell.angle_alpha   90.00
_cell.angle_beta   90.00
_cell.angle_gamma   90.00
#
_symmetry.space_group_name_H-M   'P 1'
#
loop_
_entity.id
_entity.type
_entity.pdbx_description
1 polymer ?
#
loop_
_entity_poly.entity_id
_entity_poly.type
_entity_poly.pdbx_seq_one_letter_code
_entity_poly.pdbx_strand_id
1 'polypeptide(L)'
;MVDGQPQPSAWEVGLPGMRLLLVLSPNASRGFSGEGAILHGLLGSGEERDVEAVADCLAWQARIGTRELAQRCELSEERTRAALAGLAAAGRIGYDLAEAEYFHRDLPFNSESVERFNPRLRGARTLVAEGVVRLGDWSNAGGTAEVGDGHHRVRRGSAGWACTCEWWARYRGGRGPCKHVLAVQLVVRNQSKGSGERI
;
A
#
# COMPACT_ATOMS: atom_id res chain seq x y z
N MET A 1 36.70 -6.85 19.71
CA MET A 1 36.63 -5.55 19.02
C MET A 1 36.90 -5.83 17.54
N VAL A 2 35.86 -5.76 16.70
CA VAL A 2 35.99 -6.00 15.24
C VAL A 2 35.99 -4.61 14.59
N ASP A 3 37.16 -4.06 14.33
CA ASP A 3 37.33 -2.75 13.71
C ASP A 3 37.12 -2.81 12.19
N GLY A 4 36.32 -1.87 11.65
CA GLY A 4 36.34 -1.49 10.24
C GLY A 4 35.21 -2.01 9.33
N GLN A 5 34.21 -2.73 9.85
CA GLN A 5 33.03 -3.11 9.05
C GLN A 5 31.95 -2.02 9.10
N PRO A 6 31.37 -1.61 7.94
CA PRO A 6 30.24 -0.68 7.91
C PRO A 6 29.10 -1.15 8.81
N GLN A 7 28.59 -0.26 9.65
CA GLN A 7 27.50 -0.53 10.58
C GLN A 7 26.22 0.20 10.14
N PRO A 8 25.03 -0.29 10.52
CA PRO A 8 23.81 0.50 10.34
C PRO A 8 23.94 1.80 11.13
N SER A 9 23.52 2.91 10.54
CA SER A 9 23.51 4.22 11.22
C SER A 9 22.18 4.91 11.00
N ALA A 10 21.76 5.72 11.97
CA ALA A 10 20.60 6.57 11.87
C ALA A 10 21.03 8.01 12.13
N TRP A 11 20.59 8.92 11.26
CA TRP A 11 20.87 10.34 11.31
C TRP A 11 19.56 11.08 11.47
N GLU A 12 19.45 11.87 12.52
CA GLU A 12 18.31 12.73 12.76
C GLU A 12 18.70 14.18 12.50
N VAL A 13 17.91 14.87 11.68
CA VAL A 13 18.02 16.31 11.48
C VAL A 13 16.72 16.96 11.98
N GLY A 14 16.84 17.74 13.06
CA GLY A 14 15.77 18.56 13.59
C GLY A 14 15.60 19.84 12.78
N LEU A 15 14.37 20.15 12.38
CA LEU A 15 13.98 21.33 11.63
C LEU A 15 12.77 21.99 12.32
N PRO A 16 12.49 23.29 12.10
CA PRO A 16 11.32 23.93 12.70
C PRO A 16 10.02 23.20 12.33
N GLY A 17 9.40 22.54 13.31
CA GLY A 17 8.15 21.80 13.14
C GLY A 17 8.28 20.44 12.43
N MET A 18 9.48 19.94 12.13
CA MET A 18 9.65 18.64 11.49
C MET A 18 10.97 17.96 11.86
N ARG A 19 11.00 16.63 11.72
CA ARG A 19 12.19 15.80 11.92
C ARG A 19 12.42 14.99 10.65
N LEU A 20 13.65 15.04 10.13
CA LEU A 20 14.08 14.15 9.06
C LEU A 20 14.94 13.04 9.67
N LEU A 21 14.46 11.80 9.57
CA LEU A 21 15.22 10.61 9.98
C LEU A 21 15.74 9.89 8.73
N LEU A 22 17.06 9.84 8.58
CA LEU A 22 17.75 9.08 7.53
C LEU A 22 18.42 7.86 8.17
N VAL A 23 17.88 6.68 7.89
CA VAL A 23 18.52 5.42 8.28
C VAL A 23 19.34 4.91 7.10
N LEU A 24 20.60 4.53 7.34
CA LEU A 24 21.52 3.97 6.35
C LEU A 24 21.92 2.55 6.76
N SER A 25 21.72 1.59 5.86
CA SER A 25 22.14 0.21 6.07
C SER A 25 23.65 0.05 5.85
N PRO A 26 24.30 -1.01 6.38
CA PRO A 26 25.71 -1.30 6.14
C PRO A 26 26.09 -1.41 4.66
N ASN A 27 25.16 -1.90 3.84
CA ASN A 27 25.28 -2.04 2.39
C ASN A 27 23.89 -2.18 1.75
N ALA A 28 23.81 -2.06 0.42
CA ALA A 28 22.55 -2.05 -0.33
C ALA A 28 21.76 -3.36 -0.29
N SER A 29 22.39 -4.50 0.00
CA SER A 29 21.73 -5.82 0.06
C SER A 29 21.25 -6.18 1.47
N ARG A 30 21.58 -5.37 2.48
CA ARG A 30 21.08 -5.53 3.86
C ARG A 30 19.95 -4.54 4.12
N GLY A 31 18.76 -5.06 4.39
CA GLY A 31 17.62 -4.27 4.83
C GLY A 31 17.81 -3.68 6.23
N PHE A 32 17.00 -2.68 6.57
CA PHE A 32 16.97 -2.05 7.90
C PHE A 32 16.46 -2.97 9.01
N SER A 33 15.80 -4.06 8.64
CA SER A 33 15.07 -4.90 9.58
C SER A 33 15.96 -5.69 10.54
N GLY A 34 17.28 -5.61 10.42
CA GLY A 34 18.22 -6.22 11.37
C GLY A 34 17.82 -7.65 11.69
N GLU A 35 17.39 -8.43 10.69
CA GLU A 35 16.69 -9.71 10.88
C GLU A 35 17.47 -10.59 11.86
N GLY A 36 18.81 -10.61 11.74
CA GLY A 36 19.77 -11.26 12.63
C GLY A 36 19.81 -10.77 14.08
N ALA A 37 19.60 -9.48 14.33
CA ALA A 37 19.60 -8.88 15.68
C ALA A 37 18.34 -9.23 16.47
N ILE A 38 17.24 -9.55 15.77
CA ILE A 38 15.97 -9.98 16.38
C ILE A 38 16.00 -11.49 16.68
N LEU A 39 16.81 -12.29 15.96
CA LEU A 39 16.84 -13.76 16.07
C LEU A 39 17.13 -14.27 17.48
N HIS A 40 18.00 -13.62 18.25
CA HIS A 40 18.28 -14.06 19.63
C HIS A 40 17.08 -13.92 20.56
N GLY A 41 16.20 -12.95 20.29
CA GLY A 41 14.91 -12.81 20.96
C GLY A 41 13.79 -13.65 20.33
N LEU A 42 14.12 -14.48 19.32
CA LEU A 42 13.22 -15.43 18.64
C LEU A 42 13.61 -16.92 18.87
N LEU A 43 14.46 -17.22 19.87
CA LEU A 43 14.92 -18.59 20.19
C LEU A 43 14.22 -19.23 21.41
N GLY A 44 13.39 -18.50 22.13
CA GLY A 44 12.69 -18.94 23.33
C GLY A 44 11.34 -19.60 23.03
N SER A 45 11.10 -20.77 23.65
CA SER A 45 9.87 -21.58 23.54
C SER A 45 8.57 -20.95 24.09
N GLY A 46 8.53 -19.64 24.32
CA GLY A 46 7.36 -18.88 24.80
C GLY A 46 6.86 -17.80 23.83
N GLU A 47 7.52 -17.63 22.70
CA GLU A 47 7.37 -16.44 21.86
C GLU A 47 6.05 -16.34 21.12
N GLU A 48 5.49 -17.44 20.59
CA GLU A 48 4.22 -17.35 19.85
C GLU A 48 3.07 -16.93 20.77
N ARG A 49 2.99 -17.52 21.97
CA ARG A 49 2.00 -17.14 22.99
C ARG A 49 2.22 -15.73 23.52
N ASP A 50 3.47 -15.32 23.69
CA ASP A 50 3.79 -13.97 24.16
C ASP A 50 3.52 -12.93 23.07
N VAL A 51 3.79 -13.24 21.81
CA VAL A 51 3.45 -12.42 20.64
C VAL A 51 1.94 -12.27 20.53
N GLU A 52 1.17 -13.35 20.68
CA GLU A 52 -0.30 -13.31 20.72
C GLU A 52 -0.80 -12.49 21.91
N ALA A 53 -0.32 -12.76 23.12
CA ALA A 53 -0.72 -12.01 24.32
C ALA A 53 -0.40 -10.52 24.20
N VAL A 54 0.80 -10.18 23.72
CA VAL A 54 1.18 -8.78 23.49
C VAL A 54 0.36 -8.17 22.37
N ALA A 55 0.08 -8.90 21.28
CA ALA A 55 -0.78 -8.43 20.21
C ALA A 55 -2.22 -8.16 20.68
N ASP A 56 -2.73 -8.94 21.64
CA ASP A 56 -4.04 -8.74 22.25
C ASP A 56 -4.04 -7.56 23.23
N CYS A 57 -2.91 -7.32 23.93
CA CYS A 57 -2.73 -6.13 24.75
C CYS A 57 -2.57 -4.84 23.95
N LEU A 58 -2.10 -4.93 22.70
CA LEU A 58 -1.94 -3.78 21.83
C LEU A 58 -3.31 -3.13 21.59
N ALA A 59 -3.51 -1.95 22.18
CA ALA A 59 -4.68 -1.12 21.95
C ALA A 59 -4.34 0.04 20.99
N TRP A 60 -5.22 1.04 20.87
CA TRP A 60 -5.06 2.20 19.98
C TRP A 60 -4.10 3.30 20.49
N GLN A 61 -3.09 2.95 21.29
CA GLN A 61 -2.11 3.93 21.76
C GLN A 61 -1.26 4.49 20.59
N ALA A 62 -1.05 5.81 20.56
CA ALA A 62 -0.24 6.45 19.52
C ALA A 62 1.24 6.01 19.57
N ARG A 63 1.70 5.62 20.76
CA ARG A 63 3.04 5.13 21.05
C ARG A 63 2.93 3.93 21.97
N ILE A 64 3.80 2.95 21.76
CA ILE A 64 3.77 1.66 22.42
C ILE A 64 5.02 1.59 23.31
N GLY A 65 4.85 1.99 24.57
CA GLY A 65 5.88 1.92 25.60
C GLY A 65 6.03 0.48 26.12
N THR A 66 7.25 -0.08 26.05
CA THR A 66 7.50 -1.48 26.42
C THR A 66 7.16 -1.79 27.88
N ARG A 67 7.48 -0.88 28.82
CA ARG A 67 7.25 -1.07 30.25
C ARG A 67 5.77 -1.06 30.62
N GLU A 68 5.03 -0.11 30.08
CA GLU A 68 3.58 -0.01 30.29
C GLU A 68 2.87 -1.25 29.72
N LEU A 69 3.31 -1.71 28.55
CA LEU A 69 2.76 -2.90 27.92
C LEU A 69 3.07 -4.18 28.72
N ALA A 70 4.29 -4.30 29.24
CA ALA A 70 4.68 -5.43 30.09
C ALA A 70 3.79 -5.55 31.34
N GLN A 71 3.53 -4.42 32.01
CA GLN A 71 2.60 -4.38 33.16
C GLN A 71 1.19 -4.80 32.77
N ARG A 72 0.70 -4.32 31.62
CA ARG A 72 -0.66 -4.62 31.14
C ARG A 72 -0.84 -6.07 30.71
N CYS A 73 0.18 -6.68 30.12
CA CYS A 73 0.15 -8.08 29.68
C CYS A 73 0.56 -9.07 30.76
N GLU A 74 0.93 -8.60 31.94
CA GLU A 74 1.47 -9.43 33.03
C GLU A 74 2.70 -10.24 32.56
N LEU A 75 3.54 -9.62 31.72
CA LEU A 75 4.79 -10.17 31.18
C LEU A 75 5.99 -9.41 31.73
N SER A 76 7.17 -10.04 31.68
CA SER A 76 8.42 -9.30 31.92
C SER A 76 8.70 -8.34 30.76
N GLU A 77 9.44 -7.26 31.02
CA GLU A 77 9.86 -6.34 29.96
C GLU A 77 10.71 -7.04 28.89
N GLU A 78 11.49 -8.05 29.28
CA GLU A 78 12.28 -8.87 28.37
C GLU A 78 11.39 -9.67 27.39
N ARG A 79 10.39 -10.40 27.91
CA ARG A 79 9.42 -11.15 27.10
C ARG A 79 8.58 -10.23 26.23
N THR A 80 8.20 -9.07 26.76
CA THR A 80 7.45 -8.05 26.01
C THR A 80 8.29 -7.48 24.85
N ARG A 81 9.59 -7.24 25.07
CA ARG A 81 10.50 -6.76 24.02
C ARG A 81 10.71 -7.81 22.93
N ALA A 82 10.87 -9.08 23.31
CA ALA A 82 10.93 -10.19 22.37
C ALA A 82 9.66 -10.28 21.51
N ALA A 83 8.48 -10.22 22.14
CA ALA A 83 7.19 -10.23 21.45
C ALA A 83 6.98 -9.02 20.51
N LEU A 84 7.34 -7.80 20.96
CA LEU A 84 7.31 -6.61 20.11
C LEU A 84 8.27 -6.73 18.92
N ALA A 85 9.44 -7.35 19.10
CA ALA A 85 10.34 -7.61 17.99
C ALA A 85 9.73 -8.59 16.98
N GLY A 86 9.01 -9.61 17.44
CA GLY A 86 8.22 -10.51 16.57
C GLY A 86 7.11 -9.78 15.80
N LEU A 87 6.35 -8.90 16.46
CA LEU A 87 5.30 -8.10 15.81
C LEU A 87 5.86 -7.08 14.81
N ALA A 88 7.03 -6.50 15.10
CA ALA A 88 7.73 -5.60 14.19
C ALA A 88 8.24 -6.36 12.96
N ALA A 89 8.79 -7.57 13.15
CA ALA A 89 9.22 -8.45 12.06
C ALA A 89 8.03 -8.87 11.16
N ALA A 90 6.83 -9.08 11.74
CA ALA A 90 5.60 -9.31 11.00
C ALA A 90 5.02 -8.04 10.32
N GLY A 91 5.68 -6.89 10.51
CA GLY A 91 5.31 -5.62 9.89
C GLY A 91 4.04 -4.96 10.47
N ARG A 92 3.51 -5.49 11.59
CA ARG A 92 2.30 -4.99 12.28
C ARG A 92 2.56 -3.74 13.12
N ILE A 93 3.80 -3.57 13.58
CA ILE A 93 4.26 -2.38 14.29
C ILE A 93 5.59 -1.89 13.71
N GLY A 94 5.88 -0.62 13.86
CA GLY A 94 7.17 -0.01 13.57
C GLY A 94 7.85 0.49 14.84
N TYR A 95 9.09 0.97 14.71
CA TYR A 95 9.84 1.58 15.80
C TYR A 95 10.30 2.98 15.40
N ASP A 96 10.01 3.97 16.25
CA ASP A 96 10.46 5.35 16.08
C ASP A 96 11.80 5.52 16.82
N LEU A 97 12.88 5.70 16.06
CA LEU A 97 14.23 5.86 16.63
C LEU A 97 14.40 7.14 17.44
N ALA A 98 13.61 8.16 17.14
CA ALA A 98 13.75 9.47 17.76
C ALA A 98 12.98 9.55 19.09
N GLU A 99 11.82 8.91 19.15
CA GLU A 99 11.04 8.79 20.40
C GLU A 99 11.44 7.55 21.22
N ALA A 100 12.21 6.62 20.63
CA ALA A 100 12.59 5.34 21.22
C ALA A 100 11.40 4.48 21.66
N GLU A 101 10.33 4.49 20.87
CA GLU A 101 9.07 3.80 21.15
C GLU A 101 8.56 3.06 19.92
N TYR A 102 7.80 1.98 20.14
CA TYR A 102 7.10 1.30 19.05
C TYR A 102 5.86 2.09 18.64
N PHE A 103 5.41 1.95 17.40
CA PHE A 103 4.17 2.54 16.89
C PHE A 103 3.42 1.53 16.03
N HIS A 104 2.11 1.69 15.87
CA HIS A 104 1.32 0.77 15.06
C HIS A 104 1.58 0.93 13.56
N ARG A 105 1.74 -0.18 12.85
CA ARG A 105 1.98 -0.24 11.40
C ARG A 105 0.99 -1.22 10.77
N ASP A 106 -0.30 -0.95 10.90
CA ASP A 106 -1.32 -1.74 10.21
C ASP A 106 -1.36 -1.37 8.73
N LEU A 107 -0.82 -2.24 7.86
CA LEU A 107 -1.19 -2.26 6.43
C LEU A 107 -1.61 -3.66 5.97
N PRO A 108 -2.75 -4.17 6.45
CA PRO A 108 -3.35 -5.36 5.87
C PRO A 108 -3.79 -5.09 4.41
N PHE A 109 -3.28 -5.89 3.47
CA PHE A 109 -3.70 -5.89 2.06
C PHE A 109 -5.09 -6.50 1.93
N ASN A 110 -6.03 -5.76 1.36
CA ASN A 110 -7.39 -6.22 1.10
C ASN A 110 -7.72 -5.99 -0.39
N SER A 111 -8.02 -7.06 -1.14
CA SER A 111 -8.38 -6.98 -2.56
C SER A 111 -9.70 -6.22 -2.79
N GLU A 112 -10.65 -6.25 -1.84
CA GLU A 112 -11.85 -5.40 -1.85
C GLU A 112 -11.50 -3.92 -1.61
N SER A 113 -10.46 -3.65 -0.81
CA SER A 113 -9.99 -2.28 -0.55
C SER A 113 -9.51 -1.59 -1.82
N VAL A 114 -8.96 -2.32 -2.79
CA VAL A 114 -8.55 -1.74 -4.08
C VAL A 114 -9.75 -1.15 -4.81
N GLU A 115 -10.88 -1.85 -4.89
CA GLU A 115 -12.09 -1.27 -5.52
C GLU A 115 -12.76 -0.20 -4.66
N ARG A 116 -12.66 -0.29 -3.33
CA ARG A 116 -13.12 0.75 -2.39
C ARG A 116 -12.37 2.06 -2.54
N PHE A 117 -11.05 2.01 -2.64
CA PHE A 117 -10.21 3.20 -2.76
C PHE A 117 -10.14 3.74 -4.20
N ASN A 118 -10.76 3.05 -5.17
CA ASN A 118 -10.75 3.44 -6.57
C ASN A 118 -12.17 3.50 -7.17
N PRO A 119 -13.03 4.46 -6.75
CA PRO A 119 -14.43 4.53 -7.18
C PRO A 119 -14.61 4.71 -8.69
N ARG A 120 -13.63 5.34 -9.37
CA ARG A 120 -13.62 5.46 -10.84
C ARG A 120 -13.41 4.12 -11.53
N LEU A 121 -12.58 3.25 -10.95
CA LEU A 121 -12.37 1.89 -11.43
C LEU A 121 -13.60 1.01 -11.17
N ARG A 122 -14.20 1.13 -9.98
CA ARG A 122 -15.47 0.46 -9.65
C ARG A 122 -16.58 0.83 -10.64
N GLY A 123 -16.82 2.13 -10.82
CA GLY A 123 -17.84 2.61 -11.77
C GLY A 123 -17.55 2.21 -13.22
N ALA A 124 -16.28 2.10 -13.60
CA ALA A 124 -15.91 1.57 -14.91
C ALA A 124 -16.28 0.09 -15.07
N ARG A 125 -16.06 -0.73 -14.04
CA ARG A 125 -16.44 -2.15 -14.04
C ARG A 125 -17.96 -2.34 -14.11
N THR A 126 -18.74 -1.54 -13.38
CA THR A 126 -20.21 -1.56 -13.45
C THR A 126 -20.70 -1.29 -14.87
N LEU A 127 -20.19 -0.23 -15.52
CA LEU A 127 -20.58 0.11 -16.90
C LEU A 127 -20.26 -1.01 -17.91
N VAL A 128 -19.16 -1.74 -17.69
CA VAL A 128 -18.80 -2.90 -18.51
C VAL A 128 -19.73 -4.08 -18.23
N ALA A 129 -20.02 -4.35 -16.96
CA ALA A 129 -20.91 -5.44 -16.55
C ALA A 129 -22.36 -5.24 -17.04
N GLU A 130 -22.83 -4.00 -17.06
CA GLU A 130 -24.14 -3.60 -17.60
C GLU A 130 -24.21 -3.64 -19.14
N GLY A 131 -23.07 -3.83 -19.82
CA GLY A 131 -23.02 -3.86 -21.29
C GLY A 131 -23.30 -2.51 -21.96
N VAL A 132 -23.22 -1.40 -21.23
CA VAL A 132 -23.54 -0.04 -21.71
C VAL A 132 -22.35 0.69 -22.33
N VAL A 133 -21.31 -0.04 -22.74
CA VAL A 133 -20.12 0.49 -23.43
C VAL A 133 -20.15 0.02 -24.88
N ARG A 134 -20.42 0.94 -25.80
CA ARG A 134 -20.49 0.67 -27.25
C ARG A 134 -19.30 1.31 -27.95
N LEU A 135 -18.43 0.49 -28.53
CA LEU A 135 -17.35 0.98 -29.38
C LEU A 135 -17.94 1.34 -30.76
N GLY A 136 -17.76 2.58 -31.19
CA GLY A 136 -18.20 3.06 -32.50
C GLY A 136 -17.18 2.73 -33.58
N ASP A 137 -16.53 3.74 -34.13
CA ASP A 137 -15.43 3.64 -35.13
C ASP A 137 -14.09 3.20 -34.51
N TRP A 138 -14.14 2.37 -33.46
CA TRP A 138 -12.96 2.06 -32.67
C TRP A 138 -11.97 1.14 -33.39
N SER A 139 -10.69 1.51 -33.37
CA SER A 139 -9.59 0.75 -33.94
C SER A 139 -8.35 0.79 -33.03
N ASN A 140 -7.27 0.11 -33.45
CA ASN A 140 -5.97 0.19 -32.78
C ASN A 140 -5.40 1.62 -32.77
N ALA A 141 -5.76 2.46 -33.75
CA ALA A 141 -5.35 3.87 -33.83
C ALA A 141 -6.18 4.79 -32.89
N GLY A 142 -7.20 4.25 -32.22
CA GLY A 142 -8.19 5.00 -31.47
C GLY A 142 -9.54 5.05 -32.18
N GLY A 143 -10.43 5.91 -31.71
CA GLY A 143 -11.80 6.03 -32.18
C GLY A 143 -12.71 6.59 -31.11
N THR A 144 -14.00 6.45 -31.31
CA THR A 144 -15.07 6.97 -30.45
C THR A 144 -15.86 5.83 -29.84
N ALA A 145 -16.23 5.97 -28.58
CA ALA A 145 -17.09 5.05 -27.86
C ALA A 145 -18.18 5.81 -27.11
N GLU A 146 -19.34 5.18 -26.98
CA GLU A 146 -20.47 5.66 -26.20
C GLU A 146 -20.60 4.85 -24.92
N VAL A 147 -20.86 5.52 -23.80
CA VAL A 147 -20.88 4.92 -22.46
C VAL A 147 -22.12 5.39 -21.69
N GLY A 148 -22.80 4.45 -21.03
CA GLY A 148 -24.04 4.71 -20.29
C GLY A 148 -25.19 5.03 -21.22
N ASP A 149 -25.50 4.09 -22.12
CA ASP A 149 -26.58 4.23 -23.13
C ASP A 149 -26.55 5.50 -23.98
N GLY A 150 -25.35 5.98 -24.31
CA GLY A 150 -25.17 7.13 -25.21
C GLY A 150 -25.04 8.49 -24.50
N HIS A 151 -25.14 8.54 -23.17
CA HIS A 151 -25.03 9.79 -22.42
C HIS A 151 -23.63 10.42 -22.47
N HIS A 152 -22.58 9.60 -22.60
CA HIS A 152 -21.20 10.08 -22.63
C HIS A 152 -20.43 9.52 -23.83
N ARG A 153 -19.64 10.39 -24.46
CA ARG A 153 -18.77 10.05 -25.57
C ARG A 153 -17.32 10.10 -25.13
N VAL A 154 -16.61 9.01 -25.36
CA VAL A 154 -15.17 8.87 -25.13
C VAL A 154 -14.48 8.84 -26.49
N ARG A 155 -13.39 9.58 -26.64
CA ARG A 155 -12.58 9.57 -27.85
C ARG A 155 -11.13 9.27 -27.49
N ARG A 156 -10.46 8.45 -28.29
CA ARG A 156 -9.00 8.34 -28.30
C ARG A 156 -8.49 8.76 -29.67
N GLY A 157 -7.61 9.75 -29.72
CA GLY A 157 -6.91 10.15 -30.94
C GLY A 157 -5.41 10.29 -30.69
N SER A 158 -4.70 10.88 -31.65
CA SER A 158 -3.26 11.14 -31.56
C SER A 158 -2.88 12.01 -30.34
N ALA A 159 -3.75 12.94 -29.94
CA ALA A 159 -3.58 13.80 -28.77
C ALA A 159 -3.93 13.11 -27.43
N GLY A 160 -4.28 11.82 -27.44
CA GLY A 160 -4.64 11.06 -26.25
C GLY A 160 -6.15 10.87 -26.07
N TRP A 161 -6.55 10.63 -24.82
CA TRP A 161 -7.93 10.36 -24.45
C TRP A 161 -8.73 11.65 -24.26
N ALA A 162 -10.04 11.58 -24.48
CA ALA A 162 -10.99 12.62 -24.17
C ALA A 162 -12.35 12.02 -23.79
N CYS A 163 -13.13 12.73 -22.98
CA CYS A 163 -14.50 12.33 -22.65
C CYS A 163 -15.40 13.57 -22.55
N THR A 164 -16.70 13.40 -22.83
CA THR A 164 -17.69 14.48 -22.68
C THR A 164 -18.24 14.60 -21.25
N CYS A 165 -17.81 13.76 -20.31
CA CYS A 165 -18.27 13.86 -18.94
C CYS A 165 -17.64 15.03 -18.19
N GLU A 166 -18.33 15.47 -17.14
CA GLU A 166 -17.93 16.61 -16.32
C GLU A 166 -16.52 16.48 -15.71
N TRP A 167 -16.11 15.28 -15.26
CA TRP A 167 -14.75 15.04 -14.76
C TRP A 167 -13.68 15.41 -15.79
N TRP A 168 -13.91 15.05 -17.05
CA TRP A 168 -12.98 15.35 -18.12
C TRP A 168 -13.01 16.84 -18.47
N ALA A 169 -14.20 17.44 -18.55
CA ALA A 169 -14.36 18.87 -18.78
C ALA A 169 -13.56 19.70 -17.77
N ARG A 170 -13.54 19.26 -16.50
CA ARG A 170 -12.87 19.94 -15.39
C ARG A 170 -11.36 19.68 -15.31
N TYR A 171 -10.90 18.45 -15.52
CA TYR A 171 -9.50 18.07 -15.21
C TYR A 171 -8.65 17.68 -16.42
N ARG A 172 -9.26 17.41 -17.58
CA ARG A 172 -8.57 17.09 -18.85
C ARG A 172 -7.42 16.07 -18.71
N GLY A 173 -7.58 15.08 -17.83
CA GLY A 173 -6.59 14.03 -17.58
C GLY A 173 -5.54 14.33 -16.50
N GLY A 174 -5.40 15.56 -16.02
CA GLY A 174 -4.41 15.95 -14.99
C GLY A 174 -4.62 15.30 -13.61
N ARG A 175 -5.79 14.68 -13.37
CA ARG A 175 -6.11 13.88 -12.17
C ARG A 175 -6.38 12.40 -12.52
N GLY A 176 -5.86 11.95 -13.67
CA GLY A 176 -6.12 10.62 -14.21
C GLY A 176 -7.47 10.49 -14.93
N PRO A 177 -7.74 9.32 -15.53
CA PRO A 177 -8.92 9.09 -16.38
C PRO A 177 -10.24 9.11 -15.59
N CYS A 178 -11.34 9.45 -16.27
CA CYS A 178 -12.68 9.28 -15.73
C CYS A 178 -13.13 7.80 -15.80
N LYS A 179 -14.22 7.46 -15.12
CA LYS A 179 -14.80 6.10 -15.18
C LYS A 179 -15.15 5.64 -16.61
N HIS A 180 -15.55 6.55 -17.50
CA HIS A 180 -15.91 6.21 -18.88
C HIS A 180 -14.68 5.87 -19.72
N VAL A 181 -13.59 6.64 -19.61
CA VAL A 181 -12.32 6.31 -20.26
C VAL A 181 -11.81 4.98 -19.75
N LEU A 182 -11.86 4.73 -18.44
CA LEU A 182 -11.50 3.44 -17.84
C LEU A 182 -12.38 2.30 -18.36
N ALA A 183 -13.69 2.51 -18.49
CA ALA A 183 -14.61 1.48 -19.00
C ALA A 183 -14.28 1.09 -20.44
N VAL A 184 -14.02 2.08 -21.30
CA VAL A 184 -13.60 1.84 -22.69
C VAL A 184 -12.24 1.12 -22.74
N GLN A 185 -11.29 1.52 -21.90
CA GLN A 185 -10.00 0.82 -21.79
C GLN A 185 -10.17 -0.66 -21.39
N LEU A 186 -11.07 -0.95 -20.45
CA LEU A 186 -11.38 -2.33 -20.04
C LEU A 186 -11.97 -3.15 -21.20
N VAL A 187 -12.95 -2.61 -21.92
CA VAL A 187 -13.58 -3.31 -23.07
C VAL A 187 -12.56 -3.57 -24.19
N VAL A 188 -11.79 -2.56 -24.57
CA VAL A 188 -10.76 -2.69 -25.62
C VAL A 188 -9.72 -3.73 -25.23
N ARG A 189 -9.24 -3.70 -23.98
CA ARG A 189 -8.29 -4.68 -23.46
C ARG A 189 -8.85 -6.10 -23.48
N ASN A 190 -10.13 -6.28 -23.15
CA ASN A 190 -10.78 -7.58 -23.16
C ASN A 190 -10.98 -8.12 -24.58
N GLN A 191 -11.31 -7.26 -25.56
CA GLN A 191 -11.40 -7.65 -26.97
C GLN A 191 -10.05 -8.08 -27.56
N SER A 192 -8.97 -7.37 -27.23
CA SER A 192 -7.62 -7.75 -27.69
C SER A 192 -7.17 -9.10 -27.14
N LYS A 193 -7.57 -9.46 -25.91
CA LYS A 193 -7.27 -10.79 -25.34
C LYS A 193 -8.06 -11.90 -26.03
N GLY A 194 -9.36 -11.71 -26.27
CA GLY A 194 -10.20 -12.72 -26.94
C GLY A 194 -9.90 -12.96 -28.43
N SER A 195 -9.20 -12.04 -29.11
CA SER A 195 -8.76 -12.25 -30.50
C SER A 195 -7.44 -13.00 -30.63
N GLY A 196 -6.64 -13.09 -29.55
CA GLY A 196 -5.34 -13.78 -29.56
C GLY A 196 -5.38 -15.26 -29.16
N GLU A 197 -6.54 -15.76 -28.73
CA GLU A 197 -6.72 -17.12 -28.17
C GLU A 197 -7.46 -18.07 -29.14
N ARG A 198 -7.66 -17.63 -30.40
CA ARG A 198 -8.11 -18.48 -31.52
C ARG A 198 -6.93 -18.86 -32.39
N ILE A 199 -6.19 -19.90 -31.99
CA ILE A 199 -5.30 -20.70 -32.84
C ILE A 199 -5.65 -22.17 -32.58
#